data_AF-A0A225DZ85-F1
#
_entry.id   AF-A0A225DZ85-F1
#
_cell.length_a   1.000
_cell.length_b   1.000
_cell.length_c   1.000
_cell.angle_alpha   90.00
_cell.angle_beta   90.00
_cell.angle_gamma   90.00
#
_symmetry.space_group_name_H-M   'P 1'
#
loop_
_entity.id
_entity.type
_entity.pdbx_description
1 polymer ?
#
loop_
_entity_poly.entity_id
_entity_poly.type
_entity_poly.pdbx_seq_one_letter_code
_entity_poly.pdbx_strand_id
1 'polypeptide(L)'
;MRPCGLCKWTRPDASGLFAKTFFPPRPNEYQGEWLPDFVFGLVAASVLKGFSIGFLPVEIRDPTPEEVTKFPDLQRVITKSLLLEYSVVAVPANPLALVDVVGKGQSLGGWNWETVRKAKPAPVVKTPAPKPEPVAPAVWEFDIDLIASEAVKNLLRRHQA
;
A
#
# COMPACT_ATOMS: atom_id res chain seq x y z
N MET A 1 -6.75 -6.06 -17.89
CA MET A 1 -5.46 -6.68 -17.46
C MET A 1 -5.78 -7.85 -16.55
N ARG A 2 -5.08 -9.00 -16.63
CA ARG A 2 -5.36 -10.17 -15.76
C ARG A 2 -4.68 -9.98 -14.39
N PRO A 3 -5.39 -10.08 -13.26
CA PRO A 3 -4.76 -9.96 -11.95
C PRO A 3 -3.84 -11.16 -11.69
N CYS A 4 -2.68 -10.92 -11.09
CA CYS A 4 -1.69 -11.96 -10.76
C CYS A 4 -1.53 -12.20 -9.26
N GLY A 5 -2.18 -11.41 -8.40
CA GLY A 5 -2.02 -11.51 -6.95
C GLY A 5 -2.89 -10.53 -6.18
N LEU A 6 -2.71 -10.51 -4.85
CA LEU A 6 -3.40 -9.64 -3.92
C LEU A 6 -2.40 -8.88 -3.03
N CYS A 7 -2.60 -7.58 -2.88
CA CYS A 7 -2.05 -6.83 -1.74
C CYS A 7 -2.90 -7.15 -0.51
N LYS A 8 -2.34 -7.89 0.45
CA LYS A 8 -3.06 -8.31 1.67
C LYS A 8 -3.17 -7.19 2.69
N TRP A 9 -2.14 -6.35 2.80
CA TRP A 9 -2.13 -5.17 3.66
C TRP A 9 -0.99 -4.25 3.23
N THR A 10 -1.15 -2.98 3.58
CA THR A 10 -0.08 -1.98 3.59
C THR A 10 0.10 -1.45 5.01
N ARG A 11 1.34 -1.15 5.39
CA ARG A 11 1.67 -0.62 6.72
C ARG A 11 2.74 0.46 6.60
N PRO A 12 2.61 1.58 7.34
CA PRO A 12 3.69 2.52 7.49
C PRO A 12 4.83 1.91 8.31
N ASP A 13 6.04 2.26 7.92
CA ASP A 13 7.28 2.04 8.65
C ASP A 13 8.03 3.36 8.79
N ALA A 14 9.09 3.40 9.61
CA ALA A 14 9.83 4.61 9.95
C ALA A 14 10.33 5.40 8.72
N SER A 15 10.61 4.72 7.61
CA SER A 15 11.13 5.34 6.38
C SER A 15 10.25 5.15 5.14
N GLY A 16 9.04 4.59 5.25
CA GLY A 16 8.20 4.32 4.07
C GLY A 16 6.95 3.48 4.32
N LEU A 17 6.50 2.78 3.28
CA LEU A 17 5.35 1.88 3.31
C LEU A 17 5.79 0.47 2.93
N PHE A 18 5.38 -0.52 3.73
CA PHE A 18 5.48 -1.93 3.36
C PHE A 18 4.14 -2.45 2.88
N ALA A 19 4.18 -3.30 1.85
CA ALA A 19 3.02 -4.04 1.36
C ALA A 19 3.29 -5.55 1.43
N LYS A 20 2.28 -6.33 1.84
CA LYS A 20 2.34 -7.78 1.76
C LYS A 20 1.63 -8.27 0.51
N THR A 21 2.39 -8.84 -0.42
CA THR A 21 1.85 -9.44 -1.66
C THR A 21 1.61 -10.93 -1.50
N PHE A 22 0.52 -11.43 -2.07
CA PHE A 22 0.20 -12.85 -2.15
C PHE A 22 -0.07 -13.22 -3.61
N PHE A 23 0.71 -14.15 -4.13
CA PHE A 23 0.45 -14.82 -5.41
C PHE A 23 -0.32 -16.12 -5.12
N PRO A 24 -1.54 -16.29 -5.66
CA PRO A 24 -2.32 -17.49 -5.40
C PRO A 24 -1.67 -18.71 -6.06
N PRO A 25 -1.59 -19.86 -5.35
CA PRO A 25 -1.12 -21.09 -5.97
C PRO A 25 -2.07 -21.50 -7.09
N ARG A 26 -1.52 -22.19 -8.09
CA ARG A 26 -2.32 -22.78 -9.17
C ARG A 26 -3.32 -23.80 -8.61
N PRO A 27 -4.61 -23.74 -8.99
CA PRO A 27 -5.56 -24.78 -8.65
C PRO A 27 -5.19 -26.12 -9.30
N ASN A 28 -5.42 -27.24 -8.61
CA ASN A 28 -5.00 -28.57 -9.05
C ASN A 28 -5.54 -28.98 -10.43
N GLU A 29 -6.77 -28.59 -10.75
CA GLU A 29 -7.46 -28.95 -12.00
C GLU A 29 -7.19 -27.96 -13.14
N TYR A 30 -6.48 -26.85 -12.86
CA TYR A 30 -6.23 -25.82 -13.85
C TYR A 30 -5.20 -26.28 -14.90
N GLN A 31 -5.59 -26.23 -16.16
CA GLN A 31 -4.72 -26.57 -17.30
C GLN A 31 -4.20 -25.32 -17.99
N GLY A 32 -2.92 -25.34 -18.37
CA GLY A 32 -2.26 -24.24 -19.06
C GLY A 32 -1.43 -23.32 -18.14
N GLU A 33 -1.06 -22.16 -18.68
CA GLU A 33 -0.19 -21.20 -17.98
C GLU A 33 -0.93 -20.51 -16.84
N TRP A 34 -0.34 -20.56 -15.64
CA TRP A 34 -0.82 -19.82 -14.47
C TRP A 34 -0.01 -18.53 -14.30
N LEU A 35 -0.60 -17.40 -14.71
CA LEU A 35 0.05 -16.09 -14.67
C LEU A 35 0.69 -15.76 -13.30
N PRO A 36 0.05 -16.01 -12.14
CA PRO A 36 0.68 -15.80 -10.84
C PRO A 36 2.00 -16.56 -10.64
N ASP A 37 2.09 -17.82 -11.10
CA ASP A 37 3.32 -18.61 -10.98
C ASP A 37 4.43 -18.05 -11.87
N PHE A 38 4.08 -17.68 -13.11
CA PHE A 38 5.03 -17.07 -14.04
C PHE A 38 5.61 -15.76 -13.47
N VAL A 39 4.73 -14.86 -13.04
CA VAL A 39 5.13 -13.57 -12.46
C VAL A 39 5.90 -13.76 -11.16
N PHE A 40 5.45 -14.65 -10.27
CA PHE A 40 6.17 -14.96 -9.04
C PHE A 40 7.56 -15.54 -9.32
N GLY A 41 7.69 -16.39 -10.35
CA GLY A 41 8.97 -16.93 -10.80
C GLY A 41 9.95 -15.81 -11.20
N LEU A 42 9.48 -14.80 -11.92
CA LEU A 42 10.31 -13.64 -12.29
C LEU A 42 10.70 -12.77 -11.09
N VAL A 43 9.80 -12.60 -10.12
CA VAL A 43 10.09 -11.90 -8.86
C VAL A 43 11.12 -12.67 -8.03
N ALA A 44 10.92 -13.99 -7.86
CA ALA A 44 11.82 -14.86 -7.12
C ALA A 44 13.22 -14.95 -7.76
N ALA A 45 13.28 -14.95 -9.10
CA ALA A 45 14.52 -14.86 -9.86
C ALA A 45 15.17 -13.46 -9.83
N SER A 46 14.59 -12.50 -9.11
CA SER A 46 15.06 -11.12 -9.03
C SER A 46 15.12 -10.41 -10.40
N VAL A 47 14.30 -10.83 -11.36
CA VAL A 47 14.15 -10.17 -12.68
C VAL A 47 13.14 -9.02 -12.55
N LEU A 48 12.03 -9.26 -11.87
CA LEU A 48 11.05 -8.22 -11.52
C LEU A 48 11.28 -7.75 -10.09
N LYS A 49 12.00 -6.65 -9.93
CA LYS A 49 12.38 -6.08 -8.62
C LYS A 49 11.52 -4.91 -8.16
N GLY A 50 10.62 -4.41 -9.01
CA GLY A 50 9.88 -3.18 -8.76
C GLY A 50 8.37 -3.40 -8.67
N PHE A 51 7.73 -2.57 -7.84
CA PHE A 51 6.29 -2.33 -7.90
C PHE A 51 6.02 -0.88 -8.34
N SER A 52 5.08 -0.69 -9.26
CA SER A 52 4.44 0.60 -9.47
C SER A 52 3.31 0.76 -8.47
N ILE A 53 3.32 1.89 -7.77
CA ILE A 53 2.35 2.21 -6.73
C ILE A 53 1.87 3.63 -6.97
N GLY A 54 0.59 3.77 -7.29
CA GLY A 54 -0.04 5.06 -7.52
C GLY A 54 -0.85 5.47 -6.31
N PHE A 55 -0.59 6.67 -5.80
CA PHE A 55 -1.40 7.28 -4.75
C PHE A 55 -2.03 8.57 -5.27
N LEU A 56 -3.31 8.78 -4.94
CA LEU A 56 -3.98 10.06 -5.11
C LEU A 56 -4.13 10.73 -3.75
N PRO A 57 -3.44 11.85 -3.48
CA PRO A 57 -3.66 12.62 -2.27
C PRO A 57 -5.10 13.12 -2.22
N VAL A 58 -5.83 12.79 -1.16
CA VAL A 58 -7.20 13.28 -0.93
C VAL A 58 -7.25 14.38 0.13
N GLU A 59 -6.24 14.43 1.01
CA GLU A 59 -6.12 15.47 2.03
C GLU A 59 -4.65 15.91 2.13
N ILE A 60 -4.45 17.23 2.04
CA ILE A 60 -3.13 17.87 2.06
C ILE A 60 -3.23 19.08 2.99
N ARG A 61 -2.21 19.27 3.81
CA ARG A 61 -2.06 20.45 4.68
C ARG A 61 -0.66 21.05 4.55
N ASP A 62 -0.50 22.23 5.12
CA ASP A 62 0.82 22.84 5.31
C ASP A 62 1.57 22.15 6.46
N PRO A 63 2.92 22.13 6.41
CA PRO A 63 3.74 21.56 7.47
C PRO A 63 3.74 22.43 8.73
N THR A 64 3.87 21.82 9.90
CA THR A 64 4.04 22.58 11.15
C THR A 64 5.49 23.07 11.29
N PRO A 65 5.76 24.11 12.12
CA PRO A 65 7.12 24.60 12.33
C PRO A 65 8.11 23.51 12.79
N GLU A 66 7.64 22.55 13.60
CA GLU A 66 8.44 21.41 14.07
C GLU A 66 8.79 20.45 12.92
N GLU A 67 7.84 20.21 12.00
CA GLU A 67 8.04 19.37 10.83
C GLU A 67 9.01 20.03 9.84
N VAL A 68 8.90 21.34 9.61
CA VAL A 68 9.84 22.10 8.77
C VAL A 68 11.24 22.08 9.39
N THR A 69 11.35 22.20 10.71
CA THR A 69 12.65 22.11 11.40
C THR A 69 13.30 20.75 11.21
N LYS A 70 12.49 19.67 11.24
CA LYS A 70 12.98 18.29 11.04
C LYS A 70 13.26 17.98 9.57
N PHE A 71 12.48 18.55 8.66
CA PHE A 71 12.55 18.34 7.22
C PHE A 71 12.54 19.70 6.51
N PRO A 72 13.71 20.36 6.37
CA PRO A 72 13.79 21.74 5.85
C PRO A 72 13.21 21.93 4.45
N ASP A 73 13.22 20.88 3.62
CA ASP A 73 12.71 20.90 2.25
C ASP A 73 11.21 20.53 2.15
N LEU A 74 10.54 20.34 3.29
CA LEU A 74 9.13 19.93 3.33
C LEU A 74 8.20 21.07 2.92
N GLN A 75 7.48 20.90 1.81
CA GLN A 75 6.55 21.90 1.28
C GLN A 75 5.09 21.66 1.66
N ARG A 76 4.67 20.39 1.72
CA ARG A 76 3.29 19.97 1.97
C ARG A 76 3.28 18.63 2.68
N VAL A 77 2.27 18.40 3.51
CA VAL A 77 2.05 17.12 4.17
C VAL A 77 0.76 16.49 3.66
N ILE A 78 0.87 15.28 3.11
CA ILE A 78 -0.26 14.48 2.68
C ILE A 78 -0.69 13.62 3.87
N THR A 79 -1.87 13.89 4.43
CA THR A 79 -2.40 13.18 5.61
C THR A 79 -3.24 11.97 5.21
N LYS A 80 -3.85 12.01 4.03
CA LYS A 80 -4.68 10.92 3.50
C LYS A 80 -4.52 10.78 2.00
N SER A 81 -4.39 9.54 1.55
CA SER A 81 -4.28 9.18 0.14
C SER A 81 -5.15 7.98 -0.19
N LEU A 82 -5.67 7.96 -1.41
CA LEU A 82 -6.27 6.78 -2.02
C LEU A 82 -5.19 6.00 -2.77
N LEU A 83 -5.12 4.68 -2.57
CA LEU A 83 -4.28 3.79 -3.37
C LEU A 83 -4.98 3.52 -4.71
N LEU A 84 -4.43 4.03 -5.81
CA LEU A 84 -4.98 3.88 -7.16
C LEU A 84 -4.53 2.57 -7.81
N GLU A 85 -3.25 2.25 -7.69
CA GLU A 85 -2.68 1.04 -8.30
C GLU A 85 -1.60 0.41 -7.43
N TYR A 86 -1.46 -0.90 -7.58
CA TYR A 86 -0.41 -1.71 -7.00
C TYR A 86 -0.07 -2.84 -7.96
N SER A 87 1.01 -2.65 -8.73
CA SER A 87 1.32 -3.48 -9.90
C SER A 87 2.79 -3.88 -9.88
N VAL A 88 3.08 -5.17 -10.11
CA VAL A 88 4.45 -5.62 -10.36
C VAL A 88 4.88 -5.18 -11.76
N VAL A 89 6.07 -4.58 -11.87
CA VAL A 89 6.55 -3.98 -13.12
C VAL A 89 8.04 -4.24 -13.32
N ALA A 90 8.48 -4.23 -14.59
CA ALA A 90 9.89 -4.36 -14.92
C ALA A 90 10.69 -3.10 -14.55
N VAL A 91 10.08 -1.92 -14.71
CA VAL A 91 10.68 -0.63 -14.38
C VAL A 91 9.68 0.14 -13.51
N PRO A 92 9.95 0.30 -12.20
CA PRO A 92 9.06 1.06 -11.33
C PRO A 92 9.22 2.56 -11.56
N ALA A 93 8.13 3.31 -11.47
CA ALA A 93 8.16 4.78 -11.52
C ALA A 93 8.91 5.38 -10.32
N ASN A 94 8.85 4.70 -9.16
CA ASN A 94 9.67 5.00 -8.00
C ASN A 94 10.80 3.96 -7.88
N PRO A 95 12.08 4.34 -8.10
CA PRO A 95 13.22 3.42 -7.99
C PRO A 95 13.38 2.76 -6.62
N LEU A 96 12.79 3.36 -5.57
CA LEU A 96 12.85 2.85 -4.20
C LEU A 96 11.69 1.90 -3.85
N ALA A 97 10.69 1.73 -4.73
CA ALA A 97 9.59 0.79 -4.54
C ALA A 97 10.02 -0.63 -4.92
N LEU A 98 10.96 -1.18 -4.13
CA LEU A 98 11.61 -2.45 -4.39
C LEU A 98 10.89 -3.62 -3.71
N VAL A 99 10.96 -4.80 -4.32
CA VAL A 99 10.54 -6.05 -3.68
C VAL A 99 11.54 -6.40 -2.59
N ASP A 100 11.03 -6.55 -1.37
CA ASP A 100 11.78 -7.08 -0.25
C ASP A 100 11.34 -8.52 0.06
N VAL A 101 12.30 -9.39 0.38
CA VAL A 101 12.04 -10.80 0.72
C VAL A 101 11.92 -10.92 2.23
N VAL A 102 10.69 -10.85 2.74
CA VAL A 102 10.43 -11.13 4.16
C VAL A 102 10.25 -12.64 4.36
N GLY A 103 11.35 -13.37 4.35
CA GLY A 103 11.37 -14.80 4.66
C GLY A 103 11.12 -15.05 6.14
N LYS A 104 9.95 -15.60 6.51
CA LYS A 104 9.82 -16.30 7.79
C LYS A 104 10.54 -17.64 7.66
N GLY A 105 11.81 -17.70 8.09
CA GLY A 105 12.52 -18.97 8.28
C GLY A 105 13.75 -19.21 7.40
N GLN A 106 14.56 -18.18 7.11
CA GLN A 106 15.97 -18.40 6.77
C GLN A 106 16.82 -17.53 7.72
N SER A 107 17.52 -18.17 8.65
CA SER A 107 18.57 -17.51 9.42
C SER A 107 19.76 -17.31 8.48
N LEU A 108 19.90 -16.11 7.93
CA LEU A 108 21.18 -15.67 7.39
C LEU A 108 22.06 -15.35 8.60
N GLY A 109 22.99 -16.26 8.87
CA GLY A 109 23.92 -16.15 10.00
C GLY A 109 24.68 -14.83 9.99
N GLY A 110 24.80 -14.22 11.17
CA GLY A 110 25.75 -13.13 11.44
C GLY A 110 25.15 -11.79 11.88
N TRP A 111 23.84 -11.56 11.72
CA TRP A 111 23.20 -10.32 12.17
C TRP A 111 22.27 -10.60 13.36
N ASN A 112 22.77 -10.36 14.58
CA ASN A 112 21.97 -10.38 15.79
C ASN A 112 21.07 -9.13 15.81
N TRP A 113 19.83 -9.26 15.34
CA TRP A 113 18.81 -8.27 15.65
C TRP A 113 18.24 -8.58 17.04
N GLU A 114 18.35 -7.62 17.97
CA GLU A 114 17.47 -7.62 19.13
C GLU A 114 16.15 -6.97 18.72
N THR A 115 15.08 -7.76 18.65
CA THR A 115 13.75 -7.15 18.64
C THR A 115 13.55 -6.56 20.02
N VAL A 116 13.63 -5.23 20.10
CA VAL A 116 13.06 -4.49 21.21
C VAL A 116 11.56 -4.81 21.18
N ARG A 117 11.16 -5.80 21.98
CA ARG A 117 9.75 -6.16 22.15
C ARG A 117 9.05 -4.86 22.53
N LYS A 118 8.24 -4.30 21.63
CA LYS A 118 7.24 -3.31 22.04
C LYS A 118 6.49 -3.96 23.21
N ALA A 119 6.48 -3.28 24.35
CA ALA A 119 5.82 -3.75 25.55
C ALA A 119 4.46 -4.32 25.17
N LYS A 120 4.14 -5.52 25.67
CA LYS A 120 2.85 -6.16 25.44
C LYS A 120 1.79 -5.12 25.83
N PRO A 121 0.92 -4.68 24.90
CA PRO A 121 -0.16 -3.78 25.26
C PRO A 121 -0.92 -4.41 26.42
N ALA A 122 -1.27 -3.63 27.43
CA ALA A 122 -2.11 -4.11 28.52
C ALA A 122 -3.33 -4.83 27.92
N PRO A 123 -3.78 -5.96 28.50
CA PRO A 123 -4.93 -6.67 27.98
C PRO A 123 -6.12 -5.73 27.94
N VAL A 124 -6.55 -5.38 26.72
CA VAL A 124 -7.77 -4.62 26.51
C VAL A 124 -8.90 -5.51 27.03
N VAL A 125 -9.55 -5.08 28.11
CA VAL A 125 -10.79 -5.69 28.58
C VAL A 125 -11.78 -5.58 27.41
N LYS A 126 -12.06 -6.72 26.76
CA LYS A 126 -13.02 -6.78 25.67
C LYS A 126 -14.40 -6.63 26.29
N THR A 127 -14.92 -5.40 26.35
CA THR A 127 -16.36 -5.21 26.46
C THR A 127 -17.00 -5.88 25.24
N PRO A 128 -18.00 -6.75 25.41
CA PRO A 128 -18.68 -7.37 24.27
C PRO A 128 -19.23 -6.25 23.38
N ALA A 129 -18.78 -6.23 22.13
CA ALA A 129 -19.27 -5.28 21.16
C ALA A 129 -20.80 -5.46 21.02
N PRO A 130 -21.59 -4.37 20.97
CA PRO A 130 -23.00 -4.47 20.68
C PRO A 130 -23.19 -5.21 19.35
N LYS A 131 -24.16 -6.14 19.31
CA LYS A 131 -24.48 -6.88 18.09
C LYS A 131 -24.74 -5.87 16.96
N PRO A 132 -24.04 -5.96 15.81
CA PRO A 132 -24.32 -5.06 14.71
C PRO A 132 -25.75 -5.31 14.24
N GLU A 133 -26.57 -4.27 14.27
CA GLU A 133 -27.87 -4.28 13.59
C GLU A 133 -27.62 -4.47 12.08
N PRO A 134 -28.51 -5.16 11.36
CA PRO A 134 -28.37 -5.36 9.92
C PRO A 134 -28.49 -4.00 9.23
N VAL A 135 -27.35 -3.40 8.91
CA VAL A 135 -27.26 -2.21 8.06
C VAL A 135 -27.54 -2.68 6.63
N ALA A 136 -28.60 -2.16 6.01
CA ALA A 136 -28.89 -2.39 4.60
C ALA A 136 -27.64 -2.05 3.76
N PRO A 137 -27.34 -2.79 2.68
CA PRO A 137 -26.18 -2.49 1.85
C PRO A 137 -26.30 -1.06 1.35
N ALA A 138 -25.39 -0.20 1.80
CA ALA A 138 -25.27 1.14 1.26
C ALA A 138 -24.90 1.00 -0.22
N VAL A 139 -25.87 1.28 -1.09
CA VAL A 139 -25.62 1.43 -2.52
C VAL A 139 -24.93 2.79 -2.67
N TRP A 140 -23.61 2.75 -2.81
CA TRP A 140 -22.83 3.94 -3.10
C TRP A 140 -22.96 4.24 -4.58
N GLU A 141 -23.85 5.16 -4.93
CA GLU A 141 -23.94 5.68 -6.28
C GLU A 141 -22.80 6.70 -6.48
N PHE A 142 -21.76 6.27 -7.20
CA PHE A 142 -20.62 7.13 -7.53
C PHE A 142 -20.88 7.81 -8.87
N ASP A 143 -21.11 9.12 -8.83
CA ASP A 143 -21.10 9.94 -10.03
C ASP A 143 -19.65 10.28 -10.41
N ILE A 144 -19.09 9.46 -11.30
CA ILE A 144 -17.71 9.59 -11.78
C ILE A 144 -17.51 10.93 -12.51
N ASP A 145 -18.52 11.40 -13.24
CA ASP A 145 -18.44 12.64 -14.01
C ASP A 145 -18.39 13.85 -13.09
N LEU A 146 -19.18 13.83 -12.01
CA LEU A 146 -19.14 14.87 -10.98
C LEU A 146 -17.76 14.94 -10.33
N ILE A 147 -17.23 13.79 -9.88
CA ILE A 147 -15.90 13.69 -9.23
C ILE A 147 -14.80 14.20 -10.16
N ALA A 148 -14.83 13.78 -11.44
CA ALA A 148 -13.86 14.23 -12.43
C ALA A 148 -13.94 15.75 -12.66
N SER A 149 -15.16 16.29 -12.76
CA SER A 149 -15.36 17.74 -12.97
C SER A 149 -14.87 18.58 -11.79
N GLU A 150 -15.06 18.11 -10.55
CA GLU A 150 -14.59 18.81 -9.36
C GLU A 150 -13.07 18.74 -9.22
N ALA A 151 -12.48 17.58 -9.54
CA ALA A 151 -11.03 17.43 -9.56
C ALA A 151 -10.38 18.40 -10.56
N VAL A 152 -10.93 18.50 -11.79
CA VAL A 152 -10.44 19.44 -12.82
C VAL A 152 -10.62 20.89 -12.38
N LYS A 153 -11.79 21.28 -11.83
CA LYS A 153 -12.03 22.63 -11.32
C LYS A 153 -11.06 23.01 -10.19
N ASN A 154 -10.78 22.07 -9.28
CA ASN A 154 -9.82 22.28 -8.20
C ASN A 154 -8.40 22.42 -8.72
N LEU A 155 -8.03 21.67 -9.76
CA LEU A 155 -6.72 21.75 -10.39
C LEU A 155 -6.52 23.09 -11.13
N LEU A 156 -7.54 23.55 -11.86
CA LEU A 156 -7.53 24.85 -12.54
C LEU A 156 -7.45 26.01 -11.54
N ARG A 157 -8.19 25.96 -10.43
CA ARG A 157 -8.09 26.97 -9.36
C ARG A 157 -6.69 27.07 -8.77
N ARG A 158 -5.98 25.94 -8.64
CA ARG A 158 -4.60 25.91 -8.13
C ARG A 158 -3.57 26.49 -9.08
N HIS A 159 -3.86 26.53 -10.39
CA HIS A 159 -2.95 27.06 -11.41
C HIS A 159 -3.23 28.53 -11.78
N GLN A 160 -4.29 29.13 -11.25
CA GLN A 160 -4.65 30.54 -11.46
C GLN A 160 -4.34 31.44 -10.25
N ALA A 161 -3.71 30.90 -9.20
CA ALA A 161 -3.20 31.62 -8.02
C ALA A 161 -1.68 31.55 -8.00
#